data_AF-A0A336N7Y2-F1
#
_entry.id   AF-A0A336N7Y2-F1
#
_cell.length_a   1.000
_cell.length_b   1.000
_cell.length_c   1.000
_cell.angle_alpha   90.00
_cell.angle_beta   90.00
_cell.angle_gamma   90.00
#
_symmetry.space_group_name_H-M   'P 1'
#
loop_
_entity.id
_entity.type
_entity.pdbx_description
1 polymer ?
#
loop_
_entity_poly.entity_id
_entity_poly.type
_entity_poly.pdbx_seq_one_letter_code
_entity_poly.pdbx_strand_id
1 'polypeptide(L)'
;MIGKKKFVAVGAIALAVAGSVYWYQQQKTDDTNAITVKFNRIQQSDYEQTPSVIYPLNIEFSGSVAPIDKVKGEINQGVKIEPAIEGKWVWKNDHLLTFTPNQDWPTGQEYKITLEKIALNPSLTYAKSVVGTHSIKTEPFSVTQSDVEFYQDPNLAHVRHSLAHFTFSNPIDPKELEKAVEVNLVRQNQDKSLDMINPLKFKINYSDNKLDVWISSDELGLSTQPNQFVETKISQKLRAKTGVNTLEKVCRSWLRYRPNTVWIIPIISSKLLIMNAMRQNRY
;
A
#
# COMPACT_ATOMS: atom_id res chain seq x y z
N MET A 1 42.97 -45.63 20.58
CA MET A 1 42.07 -44.51 20.20
C MET A 1 41.04 -44.95 19.13
N ILE A 2 40.05 -45.81 19.48
CA ILE A 2 39.10 -46.39 18.50
C ILE A 2 37.61 -46.12 18.86
N GLY A 3 37.32 -45.47 20.00
CA GLY A 3 35.94 -45.28 20.47
C GLY A 3 35.16 -44.10 19.87
N LYS A 4 35.79 -42.93 19.68
CA LYS A 4 35.05 -41.68 19.40
C LYS A 4 34.48 -41.56 17.98
N LYS A 5 35.14 -42.15 16.96
CA LYS A 5 34.71 -42.03 15.55
C LYS A 5 33.41 -42.80 15.24
N LYS A 6 33.15 -43.91 15.95
CA LYS A 6 31.93 -44.73 15.74
C LYS A 6 30.67 -44.04 16.28
N PHE A 7 30.76 -43.34 17.42
CA PHE A 7 29.61 -42.62 17.99
C PHE A 7 29.21 -41.39 17.17
N VAL A 8 30.16 -40.67 16.58
CA VAL A 8 29.85 -39.54 15.70
C VAL A 8 29.15 -40.00 14.42
N ALA A 9 29.57 -41.14 13.85
CA ALA A 9 28.93 -41.70 12.66
C ALA A 9 27.48 -42.16 12.93
N VAL A 10 27.23 -42.81 14.07
CA VAL A 10 25.87 -43.23 14.46
C VAL A 10 24.96 -42.02 14.74
N GLY A 11 25.47 -40.98 15.40
CA GLY A 11 24.72 -39.75 15.63
C GLY A 11 24.33 -39.02 14.33
N ALA A 12 25.23 -38.97 13.35
CA ALA A 12 24.96 -38.36 12.05
C ALA A 12 23.89 -39.13 11.25
N ILE A 13 23.92 -40.47 11.29
CA ILE A 13 22.90 -41.29 10.62
C ILE A 13 21.53 -41.13 11.29
N ALA A 14 21.48 -41.08 12.62
CA ALA A 14 20.23 -40.85 13.35
C ALA A 14 19.60 -39.49 13.00
N LEU A 15 20.41 -38.43 12.86
CA LEU A 15 19.94 -37.10 12.45
C LEU A 15 19.49 -37.07 10.98
N ALA A 16 20.16 -37.77 10.08
CA ALA A 16 19.74 -37.88 8.69
C ALA A 16 18.42 -38.67 8.54
N VAL A 17 18.25 -39.73 9.33
CA VAL A 17 16.98 -40.50 9.36
C VAL A 17 15.87 -39.67 9.99
N ALA A 18 16.12 -38.98 11.11
CA ALA A 18 15.12 -38.10 11.72
C ALA A 18 14.74 -36.93 10.79
N GLY A 19 15.72 -36.32 10.12
CA GLY A 19 15.50 -35.25 9.15
C GLY A 19 14.72 -35.71 7.91
N SER A 20 15.03 -36.90 7.38
CA SER A 20 14.30 -37.47 6.24
C SER A 20 12.88 -37.91 6.61
N VAL A 21 12.66 -38.46 7.82
CA VAL A 21 11.32 -38.77 8.32
C VAL A 21 10.51 -37.49 8.54
N TYR A 22 11.11 -36.44 9.12
CA TYR A 22 10.46 -35.14 9.31
C TYR A 22 10.08 -34.49 7.97
N TRP A 23 11.00 -34.51 7.00
CA TRP A 23 10.76 -33.98 5.65
C TRP A 23 9.71 -34.79 4.88
N TYR A 24 9.75 -36.12 4.96
CA TYR A 24 8.77 -37.02 4.35
C TYR A 24 7.37 -36.88 4.99
N GLN A 25 7.29 -36.64 6.30
CA GLN A 25 6.03 -36.33 6.97
C GLN A 25 5.46 -34.97 6.54
N GLN A 26 6.29 -33.97 6.28
CA GLN A 26 5.84 -32.70 5.69
C GLN A 26 5.38 -32.83 4.23
N GLN A 27 5.96 -33.76 3.44
CA GLN A 27 5.51 -33.98 2.06
C GLN A 27 4.15 -34.69 1.94
N LYS A 28 3.77 -35.49 2.94
CA LYS A 28 2.49 -36.23 2.92
C LYS A 28 1.24 -35.34 3.08
N THR A 29 1.40 -34.02 3.24
CA THR A 29 0.26 -33.09 3.41
C THR A 29 -0.21 -32.40 2.14
N ASP A 30 0.49 -32.52 1.00
CA ASP A 30 0.00 -32.04 -0.30
C ASP A 30 -0.68 -33.18 -1.06
N ASP A 31 -1.97 -33.38 -0.73
CA ASP A 31 -2.84 -34.27 -1.49
C ASP A 31 -3.12 -33.61 -2.85
N THR A 32 -2.45 -34.09 -3.90
CA THR A 32 -2.40 -33.45 -5.24
C THR A 32 -3.77 -33.39 -5.95
N ASN A 33 -4.78 -34.09 -5.40
CA ASN A 33 -6.16 -34.09 -5.86
C ASN A 33 -7.12 -33.31 -4.94
N ALA A 34 -6.65 -32.77 -3.82
CA ALA A 34 -7.50 -32.02 -2.91
C ALA A 34 -7.85 -30.64 -3.48
N ILE A 35 -9.08 -30.20 -3.23
CA ILE A 35 -9.52 -28.87 -3.62
C ILE A 35 -8.67 -27.84 -2.88
N THR A 36 -8.18 -26.84 -3.62
CA THR A 36 -7.39 -25.72 -3.09
C THR A 36 -8.14 -24.40 -3.22
N VAL A 37 -7.67 -23.37 -2.51
CA VAL A 37 -8.27 -22.03 -2.50
C VAL A 37 -7.24 -20.97 -2.85
N LYS A 38 -7.66 -19.95 -3.60
CA LYS A 38 -6.84 -18.81 -4.00
C LYS A 38 -7.61 -17.51 -3.77
N PHE A 39 -6.93 -16.54 -3.17
CA PHE A 39 -7.46 -15.19 -2.96
C PHE A 39 -6.83 -14.25 -3.99
N ASN A 40 -7.63 -13.36 -4.59
CA ASN A 40 -7.05 -12.23 -5.33
C ASN A 40 -6.39 -11.25 -4.35
N ARG A 41 -5.54 -10.36 -4.86
CA ARG A 41 -5.11 -9.19 -4.08
C ARG A 41 -6.26 -8.20 -3.97
N ILE A 42 -6.45 -7.60 -2.79
CA ILE A 42 -7.38 -6.48 -2.63
C ILE A 42 -6.73 -5.26 -3.28
N GLN A 43 -7.32 -4.81 -4.39
CA GLN A 43 -6.84 -3.69 -5.16
C GLN A 43 -7.40 -2.38 -4.60
N GLN A 44 -6.67 -1.30 -4.84
CA GLN A 44 -7.16 0.03 -4.59
C GLN A 44 -8.36 0.34 -5.49
N SER A 45 -9.38 0.99 -4.91
CA SER A 45 -10.55 1.44 -5.67
C SER A 45 -10.18 2.39 -6.80
N ASP A 46 -10.98 2.38 -7.86
CA ASP A 46 -10.87 3.31 -8.97
C ASP A 46 -11.63 4.60 -8.62
N TYR A 47 -10.86 5.64 -8.29
CA TYR A 47 -11.37 6.95 -7.90
C TYR A 47 -11.54 7.92 -9.08
N GLU A 48 -11.20 7.52 -10.30
CA GLU A 48 -11.40 8.33 -11.51
C GLU A 48 -12.86 8.25 -12.00
N GLN A 49 -13.59 7.22 -11.57
CA GLN A 49 -15.00 7.03 -11.88
C GLN A 49 -15.92 7.73 -10.87
N THR A 50 -17.09 8.16 -11.34
CA THR A 50 -18.15 8.76 -10.50
C THR A 50 -19.45 7.94 -10.64
N PRO A 51 -19.88 7.18 -9.61
CA PRO A 51 -19.22 6.98 -8.32
C PRO A 51 -17.95 6.12 -8.43
N SER A 52 -17.06 6.20 -7.44
CA SER A 52 -15.83 5.41 -7.40
C SER A 52 -16.14 3.91 -7.40
N VAL A 53 -15.35 3.13 -8.12
CA VAL A 53 -15.55 1.67 -8.25
C VAL A 53 -14.70 0.95 -7.22
N ILE A 54 -15.37 0.25 -6.30
CA ILE A 54 -14.73 -0.53 -5.25
C ILE A 54 -14.52 -1.97 -5.74
N TYR A 55 -13.28 -2.44 -5.73
CA TYR A 55 -12.96 -3.79 -6.19
C TYR A 55 -13.27 -4.85 -5.11
N PRO A 56 -13.86 -5.99 -5.50
CA PRO A 56 -14.22 -7.03 -4.55
C PRO A 56 -13.02 -7.91 -4.18
N LEU A 57 -13.18 -8.62 -3.07
CA LEU A 57 -12.37 -9.77 -2.72
C LEU A 57 -12.98 -11.02 -3.36
N ASN A 58 -12.18 -11.73 -4.14
CA ASN A 58 -12.55 -12.96 -4.83
C ASN A 58 -11.77 -14.14 -4.25
N ILE A 59 -12.52 -15.18 -3.89
CA ILE A 59 -12.02 -16.46 -3.41
C ILE A 59 -12.37 -17.51 -4.45
N GLU A 60 -11.35 -18.00 -5.15
CA GLU A 60 -11.46 -18.98 -6.22
C GLU A 60 -11.04 -20.35 -5.70
N PHE A 61 -11.85 -21.37 -5.97
CA PHE A 61 -11.59 -22.75 -5.57
C PHE A 61 -11.27 -23.58 -6.80
N SER A 62 -10.39 -24.58 -6.67
CA SER A 62 -10.01 -25.44 -7.80
C SER A 62 -11.08 -26.46 -8.21
N GLY A 63 -12.26 -26.44 -7.58
CA GLY A 63 -13.39 -27.31 -7.89
C GLY A 63 -14.72 -26.71 -7.39
N SER A 64 -15.83 -27.37 -7.74
CA SER A 64 -17.18 -26.95 -7.38
C SER A 64 -17.46 -27.18 -5.89
N VAL A 65 -17.26 -26.15 -5.06
CA VAL A 65 -17.38 -26.25 -3.60
C VAL A 65 -18.63 -25.61 -3.03
N ALA A 66 -19.35 -24.79 -3.80
CA ALA A 66 -20.55 -24.14 -3.31
C ALA A 66 -21.66 -25.17 -3.05
N PRO A 67 -22.42 -25.07 -1.94
CA PRO A 67 -23.66 -25.81 -1.79
C PRO A 67 -24.63 -25.47 -2.93
N ILE A 68 -25.29 -26.50 -3.50
CA ILE A 68 -26.13 -26.34 -4.70
C ILE A 68 -27.28 -25.34 -4.50
N ASP A 69 -27.79 -25.23 -3.28
CA ASP A 69 -28.85 -24.30 -2.87
C ASP A 69 -28.36 -22.86 -2.64
N LYS A 70 -27.04 -22.62 -2.68
CA LYS A 70 -26.41 -21.31 -2.45
C LYS A 70 -25.70 -20.73 -3.68
N VAL A 71 -25.53 -21.51 -4.75
CA VAL A 71 -24.93 -21.04 -6.01
C VAL A 71 -25.74 -19.85 -6.56
N LYS A 72 -25.05 -18.78 -6.99
CA LYS A 72 -25.66 -17.51 -7.43
C LYS A 72 -26.48 -16.79 -6.33
N GLY A 73 -26.29 -17.17 -5.08
CA GLY A 73 -26.97 -16.59 -3.91
C GLY A 73 -26.03 -15.82 -2.98
N GLU A 74 -26.63 -14.92 -2.19
CA GLU A 74 -25.98 -14.26 -1.06
C GLU A 74 -25.90 -15.24 0.12
N ILE A 75 -24.78 -15.22 0.85
CA ILE A 75 -24.58 -16.00 2.07
C ILE A 75 -24.20 -15.09 3.23
N ASN A 76 -24.73 -15.40 4.42
CA ASN A 76 -24.50 -14.62 5.64
C ASN A 76 -23.87 -15.44 6.78
N GLN A 77 -23.48 -16.69 6.49
CA GLN A 77 -22.95 -17.64 7.46
C GLN A 77 -21.75 -18.40 6.88
N GLY A 78 -20.87 -18.86 7.75
CA GLY A 78 -19.72 -19.69 7.40
C GLY A 78 -18.54 -18.97 6.77
N VAL A 79 -18.61 -17.64 6.62
CA VAL A 79 -17.48 -16.80 6.19
C VAL A 79 -17.35 -15.63 7.15
N LYS A 80 -16.15 -15.43 7.69
CA LYS A 80 -15.85 -14.33 8.62
C LYS A 80 -14.68 -13.51 8.08
N ILE A 81 -14.76 -12.19 8.23
CA ILE A 81 -13.70 -11.25 7.90
C ILE A 81 -13.38 -10.39 9.11
N GLU A 82 -12.10 -10.34 9.51
CA GLU A 82 -11.63 -9.59 10.67
C GLU A 82 -10.45 -8.68 10.27
N PRO A 83 -10.45 -7.37 10.58
CA PRO A 83 -11.51 -6.65 11.28
C PRO A 83 -12.83 -6.63 10.48
N ALA A 84 -13.94 -6.45 11.20
CA ALA A 84 -15.25 -6.43 10.57
C ALA A 84 -15.34 -5.26 9.58
N ILE A 85 -15.82 -5.56 8.37
CA ILE A 85 -16.12 -4.59 7.32
C ILE A 85 -17.48 -4.96 6.73
N GLU A 86 -18.35 -3.97 6.57
CA GLU A 86 -19.67 -4.20 6.00
C GLU A 86 -19.58 -4.53 4.52
N GLY A 87 -20.37 -5.51 4.10
CA GLY A 87 -20.41 -5.95 2.71
C GLY A 87 -21.25 -7.20 2.56
N LYS A 88 -21.21 -7.78 1.36
CA LYS A 88 -22.00 -8.95 0.97
C LYS A 88 -21.13 -10.05 0.41
N TRP A 89 -21.36 -11.27 0.89
CA TRP A 89 -20.77 -12.48 0.34
C TRP A 89 -21.74 -13.12 -0.65
N VAL A 90 -21.28 -13.40 -1.87
CA VAL A 90 -22.08 -14.00 -2.93
C VAL A 90 -21.29 -15.09 -3.63
N TRP A 91 -21.87 -16.28 -3.75
CA TRP A 91 -21.36 -17.30 -4.67
C TRP A 91 -21.69 -16.88 -6.10
N LYS A 92 -20.72 -16.38 -6.87
CA LYS A 92 -20.95 -15.97 -8.26
C LYS A 92 -21.20 -17.17 -9.17
N ASN A 93 -20.58 -18.30 -8.84
CA ASN A 93 -20.81 -19.61 -9.44
C ASN A 93 -20.48 -20.69 -8.37
N ASP A 94 -20.27 -21.93 -8.79
CA ASP A 94 -20.01 -23.06 -7.91
C ASP A 94 -18.57 -23.12 -7.33
N HIS A 95 -17.65 -22.28 -7.81
CA HIS A 95 -16.23 -22.27 -7.42
C HIS A 95 -15.66 -20.86 -7.17
N LEU A 96 -16.50 -19.82 -7.20
CA LEU A 96 -16.10 -18.42 -6.99
C LEU A 96 -17.01 -17.76 -5.95
N LEU A 97 -16.43 -17.46 -4.80
CA LEU A 97 -17.06 -16.71 -3.72
C LEU A 97 -16.52 -15.27 -3.72
N THR A 98 -17.40 -14.29 -3.75
CA THR A 98 -17.05 -12.88 -3.85
C THR A 98 -17.58 -12.11 -2.65
N PHE A 99 -16.71 -11.33 -1.99
CA PHE A 99 -17.09 -10.31 -1.03
C PHE A 99 -17.02 -8.93 -1.66
N THR A 100 -18.15 -8.21 -1.64
CA THR A 100 -18.23 -6.81 -2.08
C THR A 100 -18.46 -5.94 -0.85
N PRO A 101 -17.49 -5.10 -0.45
CA PRO A 101 -17.68 -4.20 0.67
C PRO A 101 -18.63 -3.05 0.30
N ASN A 102 -19.32 -2.50 1.30
CA ASN A 102 -20.21 -1.34 1.13
C ASN A 102 -19.42 -0.02 0.99
N GLN A 103 -18.17 -0.01 1.46
CA GLN A 103 -17.27 1.14 1.50
C GLN A 103 -15.89 0.70 1.03
N ASP A 104 -15.04 1.68 0.75
CA ASP A 104 -13.68 1.43 0.30
C ASP A 104 -12.86 0.63 1.33
N TRP A 105 -11.90 -0.15 0.84
CA TRP A 105 -11.00 -0.93 1.69
C TRP A 105 -10.03 0.01 2.42
N PRO A 106 -9.96 -0.03 3.77
CA PRO A 106 -8.95 0.69 4.53
C PRO A 106 -7.53 0.32 4.09
N THR A 107 -6.72 1.32 3.76
CA THR A 107 -5.34 1.11 3.30
C THR A 107 -4.45 0.50 4.37
N GLY A 108 -3.51 -0.34 3.92
CA GLY A 108 -2.53 -1.04 4.75
C GLY A 108 -3.13 -1.97 5.83
N GLN A 109 -4.42 -2.28 5.75
CA GLN A 109 -5.13 -3.16 6.66
C GLN A 109 -4.83 -4.62 6.34
N GLU A 110 -4.54 -5.40 7.38
CA GLU A 110 -4.50 -6.85 7.30
C GLU A 110 -5.86 -7.41 7.70
N TYR A 111 -6.42 -8.28 6.84
CA TYR A 111 -7.67 -8.98 7.04
C TYR A 111 -7.44 -10.47 7.20
N LYS A 112 -8.07 -11.04 8.22
CA LYS A 112 -8.17 -12.48 8.43
C LYS A 112 -9.52 -12.95 7.92
N ILE A 113 -9.51 -13.80 6.91
CA ILE A 113 -10.70 -14.41 6.32
C ILE A 113 -10.76 -15.85 6.78
N THR A 114 -11.83 -16.22 7.48
CA THR A 114 -12.03 -17.60 7.94
C THR A 114 -13.20 -18.21 7.17
N LEU A 115 -12.91 -19.32 6.47
CA LEU A 115 -13.90 -20.14 5.80
C LEU A 115 -14.25 -21.34 6.68
N GLU A 116 -15.50 -21.40 7.12
CA GLU A 116 -16.04 -22.52 7.88
C GLU A 116 -16.72 -23.52 6.95
N LYS A 117 -16.75 -24.80 7.36
CA LYS A 117 -17.33 -25.88 6.54
C LYS A 117 -18.79 -25.64 6.15
N ILE A 118 -19.56 -24.89 6.95
CA ILE A 118 -20.98 -24.60 6.68
C ILE A 118 -21.18 -23.74 5.42
N ALA A 119 -20.16 -22.97 4.98
CA ALA A 119 -20.21 -22.21 3.73
C ALA A 119 -19.92 -23.08 2.48
N LEU A 120 -19.51 -24.33 2.68
CA LEU A 120 -19.03 -25.23 1.63
C LEU A 120 -19.93 -26.47 1.51
N ASN A 121 -19.84 -27.16 0.38
CA ASN A 121 -20.58 -28.39 0.11
C ASN A 121 -20.17 -29.51 1.11
N PRO A 122 -21.09 -29.98 1.98
CA PRO A 122 -20.76 -30.96 3.01
C PRO A 122 -20.42 -32.35 2.46
N SER A 123 -20.73 -32.64 1.20
CA SER A 123 -20.43 -33.92 0.55
C SER A 123 -18.99 -34.04 0.03
N LEU A 124 -18.19 -32.98 0.13
CA LEU A 124 -16.81 -32.96 -0.36
C LEU A 124 -15.78 -33.00 0.78
N THR A 125 -14.59 -33.50 0.47
CA THR A 125 -13.42 -33.43 1.33
C THR A 125 -12.51 -32.30 0.88
N TYR A 126 -12.01 -31.52 1.81
CA TYR A 126 -11.22 -30.32 1.56
C TYR A 126 -9.81 -30.45 2.10
N ALA A 127 -8.83 -29.87 1.39
CA ALA A 127 -7.52 -29.64 1.98
C ALA A 127 -7.65 -28.75 3.22
N LYS A 128 -6.75 -28.91 4.19
CA LYS A 128 -6.67 -28.02 5.36
C LYS A 128 -6.47 -26.56 4.96
N SER A 129 -5.87 -26.32 3.81
CA SER A 129 -5.69 -24.99 3.24
C SER A 129 -6.99 -24.33 2.78
N VAL A 130 -8.11 -25.05 2.66
CA VAL A 130 -9.41 -24.46 2.27
C VAL A 130 -10.22 -24.03 3.50
N VAL A 131 -10.20 -24.86 4.54
CA VAL A 131 -10.96 -24.65 5.78
C VAL A 131 -9.99 -24.13 6.83
N GLY A 132 -9.82 -22.82 6.88
CA GLY A 132 -8.85 -22.17 7.76
C GLY A 132 -8.92 -20.65 7.68
N THR A 133 -8.03 -20.01 8.43
CA THR A 133 -7.86 -18.55 8.42
C THR A 133 -6.78 -18.16 7.43
N HIS A 134 -7.12 -17.26 6.51
CA HIS A 134 -6.25 -16.71 5.50
C HIS A 134 -5.99 -15.24 5.80
N SER A 135 -4.73 -14.84 5.79
CA SER A 135 -4.37 -13.43 5.91
C SER A 135 -4.20 -12.81 4.52
N ILE A 136 -4.86 -11.69 4.30
CA ILE A 136 -4.70 -10.85 3.13
C ILE A 136 -4.47 -9.41 3.58
N LYS A 137 -3.63 -8.69 2.85
CA LYS A 137 -3.34 -7.29 3.15
C LYS A 137 -3.75 -6.40 1.98
N THR A 138 -4.37 -5.27 2.29
CA THR A 138 -4.65 -4.21 1.32
C THR A 138 -3.38 -3.43 1.01
N GLU A 139 -3.32 -2.81 -0.17
CA GLU A 139 -2.20 -1.93 -0.52
C GLU A 139 -2.04 -0.78 0.50
N PRO A 140 -0.79 -0.38 0.83
CA PRO A 140 -0.54 0.67 1.80
C PRO A 140 -0.78 2.07 1.19
N PHE A 141 -1.28 2.99 2.01
CA PHE A 141 -1.34 4.40 1.65
C PHE A 141 0.07 4.96 1.38
N SER A 142 0.24 5.66 0.26
CA SER A 142 1.51 6.21 -0.18
C SER A 142 1.36 7.49 -1.01
N VAL A 143 2.46 8.20 -1.19
CA VAL A 143 2.61 9.25 -2.21
C VAL A 143 3.13 8.58 -3.47
N THR A 144 2.38 8.66 -4.56
CA THR A 144 2.73 8.03 -5.85
C THR A 144 3.58 8.96 -6.70
N GLN A 145 3.36 10.27 -6.60
CA GLN A 145 4.10 11.30 -7.32
C GLN A 145 4.30 12.54 -6.46
N SER A 146 5.43 13.22 -6.62
CA SER A 146 5.71 14.50 -5.98
C SER A 146 6.56 15.38 -6.88
N ASP A 147 6.05 16.56 -7.21
CA ASP A 147 6.70 17.56 -8.05
C ASP A 147 6.68 18.92 -7.35
N VAL A 148 7.61 19.77 -7.74
CA VAL A 148 7.72 21.10 -7.16
C VAL A 148 8.29 22.08 -8.16
N GLU A 149 7.62 23.21 -8.29
CA GLU A 149 7.95 24.26 -9.27
C GLU A 149 7.78 25.65 -8.66
N PHE A 150 8.60 26.60 -9.10
CA PHE A 150 8.33 28.00 -8.79
C PHE A 150 7.27 28.52 -9.74
N TYR A 151 6.14 28.96 -9.19
CA TYR A 151 5.11 29.64 -9.95
C TYR A 151 5.34 31.15 -9.89
N GLN A 152 5.35 31.79 -11.06
CA GLN A 152 5.40 33.25 -11.18
C GLN A 152 4.04 33.73 -11.65
N ASP A 153 3.48 34.72 -10.97
CA ASP A 153 2.20 35.29 -11.38
C ASP A 153 2.34 35.90 -12.80
N PRO A 154 1.49 35.51 -13.77
CA PRO A 154 1.58 36.01 -15.14
C PRO A 154 1.32 37.52 -15.26
N ASN A 155 0.67 38.14 -14.28
CA ASN A 155 0.36 39.57 -14.25
C ASN A 155 1.33 40.37 -13.36
N LEU A 156 2.00 39.72 -12.40
CA LEU A 156 2.93 40.37 -11.46
C LEU A 156 4.29 39.66 -11.43
N ALA A 157 5.19 40.03 -12.34
CA ALA A 157 6.45 39.32 -12.57
C ALA A 157 7.43 39.27 -11.38
N HIS A 158 7.26 40.11 -10.36
CA HIS A 158 8.10 40.13 -9.15
C HIS A 158 7.55 39.24 -8.02
N VAL A 159 6.32 38.76 -8.16
CA VAL A 159 5.63 37.90 -7.19
C VAL A 159 5.93 36.44 -7.54
N ARG A 160 6.54 35.71 -6.60
CA ARG A 160 6.86 34.29 -6.76
C ARG A 160 6.28 33.48 -5.61
N HIS A 161 5.81 32.29 -5.93
CA HIS A 161 5.32 31.32 -4.95
C HIS A 161 5.99 29.98 -5.22
N SER A 162 6.23 29.19 -4.17
CA SER A 162 6.49 27.76 -4.38
C SER A 162 5.16 27.06 -4.65
N LEU A 163 5.12 26.19 -5.64
CA LEU A 163 4.00 25.30 -5.91
C LEU A 163 4.48 23.85 -5.82
N ALA A 164 4.02 23.12 -4.81
CA ALA A 164 4.29 21.70 -4.66
C ALA A 164 3.06 20.90 -5.05
N HIS A 165 3.20 19.91 -5.94
CA HIS A 165 2.14 18.99 -6.32
C HIS A 165 2.46 17.61 -5.76
N PHE A 166 1.49 17.00 -5.10
CA PHE A 166 1.55 15.63 -4.60
C PHE A 166 0.35 14.85 -5.12
N THR A 167 0.61 13.64 -5.61
CA THR A 167 -0.42 12.65 -5.93
C THR A 167 -0.33 11.52 -4.91
N PHE A 168 -1.47 11.14 -4.36
CA PHE A 168 -1.57 10.10 -3.35
C PHE A 168 -2.27 8.87 -3.90
N SER A 169 -1.99 7.72 -3.29
CA SER A 169 -2.68 6.48 -3.66
C SER A 169 -4.16 6.53 -3.30
N ASN A 170 -4.58 7.21 -2.23
CA ASN A 170 -5.97 7.20 -1.79
C ASN A 170 -6.44 8.60 -1.38
N PRO A 171 -7.77 8.87 -1.41
CA PRO A 171 -8.31 10.16 -1.01
C PRO A 171 -7.90 10.53 0.41
N ILE A 172 -7.58 11.80 0.61
CA ILE A 172 -7.17 12.34 1.92
C ILE A 172 -8.26 13.23 2.50
N ASP A 173 -8.36 13.25 3.83
CA ASP A 173 -9.12 14.27 4.54
C ASP A 173 -8.38 15.62 4.50
N PRO A 174 -8.97 16.69 3.93
CA PRO A 174 -8.32 17.99 3.83
C PRO A 174 -7.81 18.55 5.17
N LYS A 175 -8.54 18.35 6.26
CA LYS A 175 -8.16 18.86 7.59
C LYS A 175 -6.97 18.12 8.17
N GLU A 176 -6.88 16.82 7.91
CA GLU A 176 -5.73 16.02 8.36
C GLU A 176 -4.49 16.34 7.53
N LEU A 177 -4.64 16.62 6.23
CA LEU A 177 -3.53 17.08 5.41
C LEU A 177 -3.02 18.45 5.85
N GLU A 178 -3.92 19.42 6.08
CA GLU A 178 -3.56 20.77 6.50
C GLU A 178 -2.71 20.76 7.79
N LYS A 179 -3.03 19.89 8.75
CA LYS A 179 -2.24 19.70 9.98
C LYS A 179 -0.89 19.00 9.75
N ALA A 180 -0.79 18.21 8.68
CA ALA A 180 0.40 17.41 8.37
C ALA A 180 1.41 18.16 7.49
N VAL A 181 1.02 19.28 6.89
CA VAL A 181 1.85 20.07 5.98
C VAL A 181 2.63 21.13 6.75
N GLU A 182 3.92 21.24 6.45
CA GLU A 182 4.75 22.37 6.85
C GLU A 182 5.42 22.95 5.60
N VAL A 183 5.34 24.27 5.44
CA VAL A 183 6.09 25.01 4.42
C VAL A 183 7.06 25.93 5.12
N ASN A 184 8.36 25.79 4.82
CA ASN A 184 9.42 26.51 5.50
C ASN A 184 10.39 27.13 4.51
N LEU A 185 10.86 28.34 4.82
CA LEU A 185 12.07 28.86 4.20
C LEU A 185 13.26 28.29 4.97
N VAL A 186 14.15 27.60 4.26
CA VAL A 186 15.32 26.94 4.84
C VAL A 186 16.60 27.44 4.17
N ARG A 187 17.71 27.38 4.91
CA ARG A 187 19.06 27.61 4.39
C ARG A 187 19.80 26.29 4.34
N GLN A 188 20.45 26.00 3.21
CA GLN A 188 21.38 24.87 3.13
C GLN A 188 22.79 25.32 3.52
N ASN A 189 23.34 24.66 4.53
CA ASN A 189 24.71 24.85 4.99
C ASN A 189 25.72 24.10 4.11
N GLN A 190 27.01 24.38 4.31
CA GLN A 190 28.08 23.75 3.53
C GLN A 190 28.15 22.23 3.71
N ASP A 191 27.76 21.73 4.89
CA ASP A 191 27.66 20.30 5.21
C ASP A 191 26.36 19.64 4.70
N LYS A 192 25.55 20.39 3.93
CA LYS A 192 24.22 20.02 3.41
C LYS A 192 23.12 19.91 4.46
N SER A 193 23.39 20.23 5.73
CA SER A 193 22.33 20.40 6.74
C SER A 193 21.42 21.56 6.37
N LEU A 194 20.20 21.54 6.91
CA LEU A 194 19.17 22.51 6.60
C LEU A 194 18.72 23.21 7.87
N ASP A 195 18.96 24.51 7.93
CA ASP A 195 18.49 25.37 9.01
C ASP A 195 17.18 26.03 8.61
N MET A 196 16.17 25.89 9.46
CA MET A 196 14.91 26.60 9.31
C MET A 196 15.15 28.10 9.57
N ILE A 197 14.80 28.94 8.59
CA ILE A 197 14.84 30.40 8.73
C ILE A 197 13.52 30.88 9.34
N ASN A 198 12.41 30.56 8.68
CA ASN A 198 11.07 30.90 9.14
C ASN A 198 10.01 29.97 8.53
N PRO A 199 8.91 29.72 9.24
CA PRO A 199 7.73 29.10 8.64
C PRO A 199 7.09 30.05 7.62
N LEU A 200 6.50 29.48 6.58
CA LEU A 200 5.73 30.17 5.56
C LEU A 200 4.26 29.78 5.70
N LYS A 201 3.38 30.76 5.53
CA LYS A 201 1.96 30.48 5.32
C LYS A 201 1.78 29.83 3.95
N PHE A 202 0.71 29.05 3.82
CA PHE A 202 0.41 28.32 2.61
C PHE A 202 -1.09 28.17 2.40
N LYS A 203 -1.45 27.80 1.17
CA LYS A 203 -2.80 27.40 0.76
C LYS A 203 -2.74 26.03 0.12
N ILE A 204 -3.79 25.23 0.30
CA ILE A 204 -3.90 23.90 -0.30
C ILE A 204 -5.11 23.87 -1.23
N ASN A 205 -4.89 23.47 -2.48
CA ASN A 205 -5.94 23.17 -3.44
C ASN A 205 -5.96 21.66 -3.71
N TYR A 206 -7.15 21.12 -3.98
CA TYR A 206 -7.35 19.68 -4.15
C TYR A 206 -8.09 19.42 -5.46
N SER A 207 -7.79 18.29 -6.10
CA SER A 207 -8.68 17.71 -7.11
C SER A 207 -10.02 17.30 -6.49
N ASP A 208 -11.01 17.00 -7.33
CA ASP A 208 -12.33 16.58 -6.87
C ASP A 208 -12.27 15.24 -6.12
N ASN A 209 -11.49 14.28 -6.64
CA ASN A 209 -11.26 12.96 -6.03
C ASN A 209 -10.31 12.99 -4.81
N LYS A 210 -9.72 14.14 -4.49
CA LYS A 210 -8.78 14.35 -3.36
C LYS A 210 -7.52 13.46 -3.40
N LEU A 211 -7.11 13.04 -4.61
CA LEU A 211 -5.84 12.35 -4.84
C LEU A 211 -4.71 13.32 -5.16
N ASP A 212 -5.01 14.42 -5.85
CA ASP A 212 -4.04 15.43 -6.23
C ASP A 212 -4.16 16.66 -5.34
N VAL A 213 -3.01 17.14 -4.91
CA VAL A 213 -2.91 18.26 -3.99
C VAL A 213 -1.83 19.23 -4.42
N TRP A 214 -2.20 20.50 -4.52
CA TRP A 214 -1.31 21.61 -4.79
C TRP A 214 -1.16 22.49 -3.57
N ILE A 215 0.06 22.57 -3.04
CA ILE A 215 0.42 23.38 -1.87
C ILE A 215 1.19 24.60 -2.38
N SER A 216 0.62 25.78 -2.18
CA SER A 216 1.22 27.05 -2.60
C SER A 216 1.64 27.86 -1.38
N SER A 217 2.88 28.35 -1.36
CA SER A 217 3.32 29.30 -0.32
C SER A 217 2.66 30.65 -0.50
N ASP A 218 2.66 31.46 0.56
CA ASP A 218 2.51 32.91 0.41
C ASP A 218 3.63 33.51 -0.46
N GLU A 219 3.45 34.77 -0.83
CA GLU A 219 4.38 35.49 -1.70
C GLU A 219 5.80 35.50 -1.12
N LEU A 220 6.77 35.21 -1.99
CA LEU A 220 8.18 35.20 -1.67
C LEU A 220 8.85 36.39 -2.37
N GLY A 221 9.15 37.43 -1.60
CA GLY A 221 9.97 38.53 -2.09
C GLY A 221 11.39 38.07 -2.44
N LEU A 222 12.08 38.79 -3.34
CA LEU A 222 13.44 38.49 -3.81
C LEU A 222 14.44 38.39 -2.64
N SER A 223 14.86 37.17 -2.30
CA SER A 223 15.95 36.98 -1.33
C SER A 223 17.29 37.40 -1.92
N THR A 224 18.08 38.14 -1.13
CA THR A 224 19.47 38.51 -1.45
C THR A 224 20.49 37.54 -0.89
N GLN A 225 20.04 36.53 -0.13
CA GLN A 225 20.90 35.57 0.57
C GLN A 225 21.09 34.30 -0.26
N PRO A 226 22.32 33.78 -0.39
CA PRO A 226 22.58 32.55 -1.12
C PRO A 226 22.01 31.31 -0.38
N ASN A 227 21.79 30.23 -1.14
CA ASN A 227 21.43 28.89 -0.62
C ASN A 227 20.15 28.83 0.22
N GLN A 228 19.17 29.67 -0.10
CA GLN A 228 17.83 29.53 0.47
C GLN A 228 16.97 28.61 -0.41
N PHE A 229 16.04 27.90 0.22
CA PHE A 229 15.11 26.99 -0.43
C PHE A 229 13.76 27.11 0.24
N VAL A 230 12.69 26.88 -0.52
CA VAL A 230 11.39 26.59 0.05
C VAL A 230 11.26 25.08 0.18
N GLU A 231 11.08 24.62 1.40
CA GLU A 231 10.80 23.22 1.72
C GLU A 231 9.32 23.06 1.99
N THR A 232 8.69 22.12 1.30
CA THR A 232 7.37 21.60 1.67
C THR A 232 7.54 20.19 2.24
N LYS A 233 7.08 19.99 3.48
CA LYS A 233 7.05 18.69 4.15
C LYS A 233 5.64 18.21 4.32
N ILE A 234 5.46 16.90 4.17
CA ILE A 234 4.25 16.19 4.61
C ILE A 234 4.68 15.20 5.68
N SER A 235 4.10 15.35 6.87
CA SER A 235 4.37 14.51 8.02
C SER A 235 4.12 13.04 7.69
N GLN A 236 5.04 12.18 8.13
CA GLN A 236 4.90 10.73 8.02
C GLN A 236 3.61 10.24 8.70
N LYS A 237 3.07 10.97 9.67
CA LYS A 237 1.86 10.60 10.43
C LYS A 237 0.56 10.72 9.61
N LEU A 238 0.60 11.33 8.42
CA LEU A 238 -0.56 11.45 7.55
C LEU A 238 -1.10 10.06 7.18
N ARG A 239 -2.44 9.96 7.12
CA ARG A 239 -3.18 8.76 6.71
C ARG A 239 -4.12 9.10 5.56
N ALA A 240 -4.51 8.07 4.80
CA ALA A 240 -5.65 8.15 3.91
C ALA A 240 -6.93 8.45 4.71
N LYS A 241 -7.96 9.00 4.03
CA LYS A 241 -9.30 9.20 4.59
C LYS A 241 -9.86 7.91 5.19
N THR A 242 -9.62 6.79 4.51
CA THR A 242 -9.98 5.45 4.96
C THR A 242 -8.72 4.59 4.98
N GLY A 243 -8.07 4.47 6.14
CA GLY A 243 -6.83 3.72 6.24
C GLY A 243 -6.26 3.62 7.64
N VAL A 244 -5.47 2.58 7.88
CA VAL A 244 -4.82 2.34 9.19
C VAL A 244 -3.33 2.63 9.17
N ASN A 245 -2.68 2.47 8.02
CA ASN A 245 -1.27 2.80 7.87
C ASN A 245 -1.06 4.31 7.68
N THR A 246 0.12 4.78 8.07
CA THR A 246 0.60 6.12 7.74
C THR A 246 1.54 6.05 6.55
N LEU A 247 2.05 7.20 6.09
CA LEU A 247 3.13 7.23 5.09
C LEU A 247 4.37 6.48 5.61
N GLU A 248 5.14 5.88 4.69
CA GLU A 248 6.37 5.15 5.01
C GLU A 248 7.47 6.07 5.57
N LYS A 249 7.53 7.31 5.06
CA LYS A 249 8.53 8.32 5.41
C LYS A 249 7.93 9.71 5.32
N VAL A 250 8.61 10.69 5.93
CA VAL A 250 8.32 12.11 5.69
C VAL A 250 8.55 12.40 4.20
N CYS A 251 7.52 12.88 3.51
CA CYS A 251 7.67 13.34 2.13
C CYS A 251 8.18 14.78 2.14
N ARG A 252 9.25 15.03 1.41
CA ARG A 252 9.89 16.34 1.34
C ARG A 252 10.08 16.73 -0.10
N SER A 253 9.72 17.97 -0.42
CA SER A 253 10.01 18.57 -1.70
C SER A 253 10.70 19.91 -1.51
N TRP A 254 11.65 20.20 -2.40
CA TRP A 254 12.58 21.32 -2.24
C TRP A 254 12.72 22.08 -3.54
N LEU A 255 12.61 23.39 -3.45
CA LEU A 255 12.91 24.29 -4.55
C LEU A 255 14.04 25.24 -4.18
N ARG A 256 15.07 25.29 -5.02
CA ARG A 256 16.16 26.25 -4.85
C ARG A 256 15.66 27.66 -5.11
N TYR A 257 15.62 28.47 -4.06
CA TYR A 257 15.30 29.87 -4.16
C TYR A 257 16.46 30.60 -4.87
N ARG A 258 16.24 31.04 -6.11
CA ARG A 258 17.23 31.74 -6.95
C ARG A 258 16.86 33.22 -7.04
N PRO A 259 17.75 34.15 -6.64
CA PRO A 259 17.47 35.59 -6.76
C PRO A 259 17.27 36.03 -8.23
N ASN A 260 18.08 35.52 -9.18
CA ASN A 260 18.23 36.10 -10.52
C ASN A 260 18.33 35.07 -11.69
N THR A 261 17.52 34.02 -11.76
CA THR A 261 17.59 33.10 -12.94
C THR A 261 16.26 32.40 -13.24
N VAL A 262 15.91 32.35 -14.53
CA VAL A 262 14.64 31.83 -15.12
C VAL A 262 14.66 30.31 -15.35
N TRP A 263 15.67 29.58 -14.86
CA TRP A 263 15.83 28.15 -15.15
C TRP A 263 15.87 27.27 -13.90
N ILE A 264 15.03 26.24 -13.92
CA ILE A 264 14.76 25.25 -12.87
C ILE A 264 15.75 24.08 -13.03
N ILE A 265 16.39 23.65 -11.93
CA ILE A 265 17.07 22.35 -11.87
C ILE A 265 16.32 21.53 -10.82
N PRO A 266 15.49 20.55 -11.20
CA PRO A 266 14.93 19.62 -10.23
C PRO A 266 16.08 18.74 -9.71
N ILE A 267 16.42 18.86 -8.42
CA ILE A 267 17.27 17.88 -7.75
C ILE A 267 16.33 16.79 -7.23
N ILE A 268 16.18 15.73 -8.02
CA ILE A 268 15.42 14.54 -7.63
C ILE A 268 16.14 13.89 -6.45
N SER A 269 15.53 13.93 -5.25
CA SER A 269 15.81 12.96 -4.20
C SER A 269 14.55 12.12 -3.99
N SER A 270 14.35 11.19 -4.91
CA SER A 270 13.44 10.05 -4.80
C SER A 270 13.96 8.95 -5.69
N LYS A 271 14.99 8.22 -5.24
CA LYS A 271 15.14 6.82 -5.67
C LYS A 271 14.05 6.04 -4.92
N LEU A 272 12.84 6.05 -5.48
CA LEU A 272 11.82 5.05 -5.16
C LEU A 272 12.24 3.78 -5.91
N LEU A 273 12.98 2.91 -5.23
CA LEU A 273 13.35 1.60 -5.75
C LEU A 273 12.15 0.67 -5.58
N ILE A 274 11.24 0.65 -6.55
CA ILE A 274 10.32 -0.46 -6.75
C ILE A 274 10.62 -1.04 -8.14
N MET A 275 11.72 -1.80 -8.23
CA MET A 275 11.87 -2.74 -9.35
C MET A 275 11.06 -3.98 -9.01
N ASN A 276 9.90 -4.06 -9.68
CA ASN A 276 9.13 -5.27 -9.85
C ASN A 276 10.07 -6.39 -10.34
N ALA A 277 10.05 -7.51 -9.62
CA ALA A 277 10.77 -8.71 -9.99
C ALA A 277 10.23 -9.27 -11.32
N MET A 278 11.17 -9.52 -12.24
CA MET A 278 11.19 -10.59 -13.25
C MET A 278 9.86 -11.19 -13.71
N ARG A 279 9.41 -10.82 -14.92
CA ARG A 279 9.08 -11.76 -16.01
C ARG A 279 8.63 -11.00 -17.27
N GLN A 280 9.56 -10.81 -18.20
CA GLN A 280 9.36 -11.15 -19.61
C GLN A 280 10.73 -11.46 -20.21
N ASN A 281 11.19 -12.70 -20.00
CA ASN A 281 12.10 -13.33 -20.95
C ASN A 281 11.23 -13.79 -22.12
N ARG A 282 11.26 -13.02 -23.20
CA ARG A 282 11.19 -13.58 -24.56
C ARG A 282 12.58 -13.44 -25.14
N TYR A 283 13.32 -14.54 -25.18
CA TYR A 283 13.95 -15.15 -26.36
C TYR A 283 14.31 -16.59 -25.98
#